data_AF-A0A920VM26-F1
#
_entry.id   AF-A0A920VM26-F1
#
_cell.length_a   1.000
_cell.length_b   1.000
_cell.length_c   1.000
_cell.angle_alpha   90.00
_cell.angle_beta   90.00
_cell.angle_gamma   90.00
#
_symmetry.space_group_name_H-M   'P 1'
#
loop_
_entity.id
_entity.type
_entity.pdbx_description
1 polymer ?
#
loop_
_entity_poly.entity_id
_entity_poly.type
_entity_poly.pdbx_seq_one_letter_code
_entity_poly.pdbx_strand_id
1 'polypeptide(L)'
;MLIATTPLCRLVSEIFVQSGCSSEESDRIARHLASANLTGHDSHGVIRVPRYVNWLSGGNLKAGQSISTITETEVFAVVDGNRGFGQTIGEQAVQLGIDKAITSGISIIALRRSGHLGRIGDWAEMAVEQGLISIHFVNVAGSLLVAPFGGTSRRMSTNPVTIGVPLEDDPPLILDFATARVPKGKGLVAATGGAPLPEGSLVSGDGKPTNDPRPPQMATWTRPAILLIGPETGRPGDHR
;
A
#
# COMPACT_ATOMS: atom_id res chain seq x y z
N MET A 1 -11.06 -17.15 15.50
CA MET A 1 -12.43 -17.16 14.97
C MET A 1 -12.35 -17.03 13.46
N LEU A 2 -12.99 -17.91 12.71
CA LEU A 2 -13.11 -17.79 11.25
C LEU A 2 -14.40 -17.04 10.94
N ILE A 3 -14.36 -16.12 9.98
CA ILE A 3 -15.52 -15.35 9.51
C ILE A 3 -15.62 -15.56 8.01
N ALA A 4 -16.80 -15.93 7.51
CA ALA A 4 -17.02 -16.07 6.07
C ALA A 4 -16.97 -14.70 5.36
N THR A 5 -16.53 -14.69 4.10
CA THR A 5 -16.34 -13.45 3.30
C THR A 5 -17.62 -12.64 3.16
N THR A 6 -18.74 -13.27 2.81
CA THR A 6 -20.01 -12.58 2.58
C THR A 6 -20.50 -11.79 3.82
N PRO A 7 -20.64 -12.40 5.02
CA PRO A 7 -21.01 -11.64 6.20
C PRO A 7 -19.95 -10.61 6.62
N LEU A 8 -18.66 -10.88 6.37
CA LEU A 8 -17.59 -9.92 6.61
C LEU A 8 -17.74 -8.67 5.73
N CYS A 9 -17.94 -8.84 4.42
CA CYS A 9 -18.17 -7.73 3.50
C CYS A 9 -19.40 -6.92 3.89
N ARG A 10 -20.50 -7.58 4.25
CA ARG A 10 -21.73 -6.90 4.70
C ARG A 10 -21.46 -6.02 5.92
N LEU A 11 -20.82 -6.57 6.95
CA LEU A 11 -20.49 -5.82 8.17
C LEU A 11 -19.59 -4.61 7.85
N VAL A 12 -18.56 -4.80 7.02
CA VAL A 12 -17.65 -3.71 6.64
C VAL A 12 -18.39 -2.63 5.85
N SER A 13 -19.26 -3.01 4.91
CA SER A 13 -20.06 -2.07 4.14
C SER A 13 -21.00 -1.27 5.06
N GLU A 14 -21.72 -1.93 5.97
CA GLU A 14 -22.59 -1.26 6.95
C GLU A 14 -21.83 -0.23 7.80
N ILE A 15 -20.59 -0.53 8.22
CA ILE A 15 -19.75 0.43 8.96
C ILE A 15 -19.48 1.69 8.13
N PHE A 16 -19.14 1.56 6.84
CA PHE A 16 -18.83 2.71 6.00
C PHE A 16 -20.07 3.51 5.60
N VAL A 17 -21.22 2.86 5.42
CA VAL A 17 -22.51 3.53 5.25
C VAL A 17 -22.81 4.39 6.48
N GLN A 18 -22.71 3.82 7.69
CA GLN A 18 -22.92 4.56 8.94
C GLN A 18 -21.86 5.65 9.17
N SER A 19 -20.69 5.55 8.53
CA SER A 19 -19.64 6.56 8.56
C SER A 19 -19.84 7.67 7.51
N GLY A 20 -20.91 7.62 6.71
CA GLY A 20 -21.28 8.67 5.75
C GLY A 20 -20.85 8.43 4.30
N CYS A 21 -20.48 7.20 3.93
CA CYS A 21 -20.23 6.82 2.54
C CYS A 21 -21.53 6.38 1.86
N SER A 22 -21.59 6.41 0.52
CA SER A 22 -22.70 5.78 -0.22
C SER A 22 -22.63 4.25 -0.10
N SER A 23 -23.74 3.56 -0.39
CA SER A 23 -23.76 2.10 -0.40
C SER A 23 -22.76 1.53 -1.40
N GLU A 24 -22.65 2.11 -2.59
CA GLU A 24 -21.75 1.65 -3.65
C GLU A 24 -20.27 1.80 -3.26
N GLU A 25 -19.88 2.94 -2.69
CA GLU A 25 -18.51 3.16 -2.20
C GLU A 25 -18.21 2.22 -1.03
N SER A 26 -19.16 2.01 -0.12
CA SER A 26 -19.02 1.11 1.03
C SER A 26 -18.81 -0.34 0.62
N ASP A 27 -19.60 -0.82 -0.34
CA ASP A 27 -19.47 -2.17 -0.91
C ASP A 27 -18.13 -2.33 -1.62
N ARG A 28 -17.68 -1.33 -2.39
CA ARG A 28 -16.35 -1.34 -3.01
C ARG A 28 -15.25 -1.45 -1.96
N ILE A 29 -15.30 -0.63 -0.90
CA ILE A 29 -14.31 -0.67 0.17
C ILE A 29 -14.29 -2.06 0.82
N ALA A 30 -15.46 -2.60 1.15
CA ALA A 30 -15.60 -3.92 1.76
C ALA A 30 -15.00 -5.03 0.89
N ARG A 31 -15.29 -5.03 -0.43
CA ARG A 31 -14.74 -6.01 -1.38
C ARG A 31 -13.21 -5.99 -1.43
N HIS A 32 -12.59 -4.82 -1.57
CA HIS A 32 -11.13 -4.73 -1.64
C HIS A 32 -10.46 -5.13 -0.32
N LEU A 33 -11.03 -4.73 0.83
CA LEU A 33 -10.49 -5.15 2.12
C LEU A 33 -10.62 -6.67 2.33
N ALA A 34 -11.74 -7.27 1.93
CA ALA A 34 -11.91 -8.72 2.01
C ALA A 34 -11.01 -9.47 1.01
N SER A 35 -10.83 -8.96 -0.21
CA SER A 35 -9.90 -9.50 -1.21
C SER A 35 -8.46 -9.54 -0.67
N ALA A 36 -8.03 -8.47 -0.01
CA ALA A 36 -6.71 -8.44 0.63
C ALA A 36 -6.57 -9.52 1.72
N ASN A 37 -7.62 -9.82 2.49
CA ASN A 37 -7.59 -10.95 3.43
C ASN A 37 -7.53 -12.31 2.72
N LEU A 38 -8.34 -12.51 1.68
CA LEU A 38 -8.40 -13.77 0.92
C LEU A 38 -7.08 -14.11 0.22
N THR A 39 -6.32 -13.10 -0.18
CA THR A 39 -5.00 -13.24 -0.80
C THR A 39 -3.85 -13.26 0.22
N GLY A 40 -4.13 -13.35 1.52
CA GLY A 40 -3.12 -13.42 2.58
C GLY A 40 -2.44 -12.09 2.92
N HIS A 41 -2.92 -10.98 2.36
CA HIS A 41 -2.42 -9.62 2.62
C HIS A 41 -3.19 -8.94 3.77
N ASP A 42 -3.33 -9.63 4.92
CA ASP A 42 -4.17 -9.19 6.04
C ASP A 42 -3.91 -7.76 6.50
N SER A 43 -2.66 -7.31 6.43
CA SER A 43 -2.29 -5.94 6.80
C SER A 43 -2.95 -4.86 5.93
N HIS A 44 -3.50 -5.20 4.76
CA HIS A 44 -4.26 -4.31 3.87
C HIS A 44 -5.77 -4.62 3.86
N GLY A 45 -6.21 -5.65 4.59
CA GLY A 45 -7.61 -6.04 4.67
C GLY A 45 -8.41 -5.36 5.78
N VAL A 46 -9.40 -6.05 6.33
CA VAL A 46 -10.39 -5.47 7.27
C VAL A 46 -9.80 -4.85 8.54
N ILE A 47 -8.56 -5.18 8.89
CA ILE A 47 -7.80 -4.49 9.96
C ILE A 47 -7.65 -2.98 9.72
N ARG A 48 -7.83 -2.51 8.47
CA ARG A 48 -7.79 -1.10 8.10
C ARG A 48 -9.05 -0.32 8.46
N VAL A 49 -10.19 -0.98 8.69
CA VAL A 49 -11.50 -0.33 8.91
C VAL A 49 -11.44 0.75 10.00
N PRO A 50 -10.94 0.49 11.23
CA PRO A 50 -10.92 1.52 12.27
C PRO A 50 -10.07 2.75 11.89
N ARG A 51 -8.97 2.52 11.16
CA ARG A 51 -8.09 3.61 10.70
C ARG A 51 -8.77 4.46 9.62
N TYR A 52 -9.46 3.83 8.68
CA TYR A 52 -10.17 4.55 7.62
C TYR A 52 -11.32 5.38 8.19
N VAL A 53 -12.09 4.83 9.12
CA VAL A 53 -13.14 5.56 9.84
C VAL A 53 -12.55 6.77 10.58
N ASN A 54 -11.43 6.58 11.30
CA ASN A 54 -10.75 7.69 11.98
C ASN A 54 -10.25 8.77 11.00
N TRP A 55 -9.72 8.37 9.84
CA TRP A 55 -9.28 9.32 8.82
C TRP A 55 -10.44 10.07 8.17
N LEU A 56 -11.57 9.40 7.96
CA LEU A 56 -12.79 10.02 7.44
C LEU A 56 -13.34 11.04 8.44
N SER A 57 -13.50 10.64 9.71
CA SER A 57 -13.95 11.52 10.79
C SER A 57 -13.03 12.73 11.00
N GLY A 58 -11.71 12.54 10.88
CA GLY A 58 -10.72 13.61 10.98
C GLY A 58 -10.56 14.47 9.71
N GLY A 59 -11.38 14.27 8.66
CA GLY A 59 -11.30 15.00 7.40
C GLY A 59 -10.03 14.72 6.58
N ASN A 60 -9.28 13.69 6.95
CA ASN A 60 -8.04 13.30 6.27
C ASN A 60 -8.29 12.47 5.01
N LEU A 61 -9.41 11.77 5.01
CA LEU A 61 -9.99 11.02 3.92
C LEU A 61 -11.40 11.58 3.67
N LYS A 62 -11.88 11.60 2.43
CA LYS A 62 -13.19 12.14 2.05
C LYS A 62 -14.00 11.08 1.33
N ALA A 63 -15.26 10.91 1.73
CA ALA A 63 -16.21 10.04 1.04
C ALA A 63 -16.68 10.67 -0.29
N GLY A 64 -17.17 9.84 -1.20
CA GLY A 64 -17.81 10.26 -2.45
C GLY A 64 -16.93 11.08 -3.39
N GLN A 65 -15.61 10.86 -3.34
CA GLN A 65 -14.68 11.54 -4.24
C GLN A 65 -14.43 10.70 -5.49
N SER A 66 -14.19 11.39 -6.60
CA SER A 66 -13.69 10.81 -7.85
C SER A 66 -12.39 11.48 -8.26
N ILE A 67 -11.66 10.84 -9.16
CA ILE A 67 -10.48 11.44 -9.80
C ILE A 67 -10.86 12.71 -10.56
N SER A 68 -9.96 13.69 -10.54
CA SER A 68 -10.04 14.88 -11.40
C SER A 68 -8.79 14.98 -12.27
N THR A 69 -8.97 15.16 -13.57
CA THR A 69 -7.87 15.35 -14.51
C THR A 69 -7.21 16.71 -14.29
N ILE A 70 -5.88 16.71 -14.15
CA ILE A 70 -5.07 17.92 -14.11
C ILE A 70 -4.52 18.21 -15.51
N THR A 71 -3.99 17.18 -16.17
CA THR A 71 -3.50 17.26 -17.55
C THR A 71 -3.63 15.89 -18.20
N GLU A 72 -3.86 15.87 -19.50
CA GLU A 72 -4.18 14.66 -20.24
C GLU A 72 -3.75 14.78 -21.71
N THR A 73 -3.27 13.66 -22.24
CA THR A 73 -2.96 13.38 -23.64
C THR A 73 -3.55 11.99 -23.97
N GLU A 74 -3.35 11.51 -25.19
CA GLU A 74 -3.81 10.17 -25.60
C GLU A 74 -3.19 9.07 -24.73
N VAL A 75 -1.89 9.16 -24.42
CA VAL A 75 -1.11 8.12 -23.72
C VAL A 75 -0.74 8.46 -22.28
N PHE A 76 -1.06 9.66 -21.79
CA PHE A 76 -0.63 10.11 -20.45
C PHE A 76 -1.69 10.96 -19.76
N ALA A 77 -1.86 10.78 -18.45
CA ALA A 77 -2.66 11.68 -17.63
C ALA A 77 -2.08 11.87 -16.23
N VAL A 78 -2.22 13.08 -15.68
CA VAL A 78 -2.06 13.34 -14.24
C VAL A 78 -3.44 13.55 -13.65
N VAL A 79 -3.78 12.75 -12.64
CA VAL A 79 -5.07 12.79 -11.97
C VAL A 79 -4.92 13.03 -10.47
N ASP A 80 -5.89 13.77 -9.92
CA ASP A 80 -5.98 14.07 -8.51
C ASP A 80 -7.07 13.23 -7.85
N GLY A 81 -6.72 12.47 -6.83
CA GLY A 81 -7.64 11.62 -6.07
C GLY A 81 -8.50 12.37 -5.06
N ASN A 82 -8.30 13.68 -4.87
CA ASN A 82 -9.12 14.53 -3.99
C ASN A 82 -9.25 14.03 -2.54
N ARG A 83 -8.27 13.25 -2.07
CA ARG A 83 -8.26 12.55 -0.77
C ARG A 83 -9.40 11.53 -0.63
N GLY A 84 -9.89 10.99 -1.74
CA GLY A 84 -10.89 9.93 -1.79
C GLY A 84 -10.37 8.59 -1.26
N PHE A 85 -11.29 7.66 -1.03
CA PHE A 85 -10.95 6.28 -0.70
C PHE A 85 -10.08 5.67 -1.79
N GLY A 86 -8.93 5.11 -1.40
CA GLY A 86 -8.00 4.53 -2.36
C GLY A 86 -8.61 3.37 -3.15
N GLN A 87 -9.64 2.71 -2.60
CA GLN A 87 -10.40 1.66 -3.26
C GLN A 87 -11.20 2.24 -4.45
N THR A 88 -11.80 3.41 -4.31
CA THR A 88 -12.50 4.12 -5.41
C THR A 88 -11.50 4.76 -6.38
N ILE A 89 -10.52 5.48 -5.84
CA ILE A 89 -9.60 6.29 -6.63
C ILE A 89 -8.61 5.42 -7.42
N GLY A 90 -8.15 4.30 -6.85
CA GLY A 90 -7.29 3.32 -7.52
C GLY A 90 -8.00 2.69 -8.72
N GLU A 91 -9.22 2.18 -8.51
CA GLU A 91 -10.06 1.59 -9.56
C GLU A 91 -10.24 2.57 -10.73
N GLN A 92 -10.63 3.82 -10.46
CA GLN A 92 -10.83 4.83 -11.50
C GLN A 92 -9.54 5.20 -12.24
N ALA A 93 -8.42 5.39 -11.53
CA ALA A 93 -7.16 5.77 -12.15
C ALA A 93 -6.59 4.66 -13.04
N VAL A 94 -6.73 3.41 -12.60
CA VAL A 94 -6.28 2.23 -13.35
C VAL A 94 -7.17 2.01 -14.56
N GLN A 95 -8.50 2.13 -14.41
CA GLN A 95 -9.43 2.02 -15.54
C GLN A 95 -9.13 3.07 -16.62
N LEU A 96 -8.86 4.33 -16.24
CA LEU A 96 -8.44 5.36 -17.20
C LEU A 96 -7.15 4.96 -17.94
N GLY A 97 -6.21 4.32 -17.26
CA GLY A 97 -4.99 3.81 -17.86
C GLY A 97 -5.24 2.68 -18.85
N ILE A 98 -6.10 1.73 -18.47
CA ILE A 98 -6.55 0.61 -19.31
C ILE A 98 -7.20 1.13 -20.59
N ASP A 99 -8.20 2.02 -20.47
CA ASP A 99 -8.96 2.55 -21.62
C ASP A 99 -8.03 3.24 -22.64
N LYS A 100 -7.06 4.00 -22.14
CA LYS A 100 -6.02 4.65 -22.96
C LYS A 100 -5.07 3.65 -23.61
N ALA A 101 -4.62 2.64 -22.87
CA ALA A 101 -3.70 1.62 -23.37
C ALA A 101 -4.35 0.75 -24.46
N ILE A 102 -5.63 0.40 -24.30
CA ILE A 102 -6.40 -0.32 -25.34
C ILE A 102 -6.46 0.50 -26.63
N THR A 103 -6.66 1.81 -26.51
CA THR A 103 -6.79 2.71 -27.67
C THR A 103 -5.45 3.03 -28.34
N SER A 104 -4.40 3.25 -27.53
CA SER A 104 -3.14 3.86 -27.98
C SER A 104 -1.92 2.94 -27.87
N GLY A 105 -2.11 1.70 -27.41
CA GLY A 105 -1.05 0.70 -27.19
C GLY A 105 -0.24 0.87 -25.89
N ILE A 106 -0.22 2.07 -25.30
CA ILE A 106 0.45 2.36 -24.03
C ILE A 106 -0.29 3.46 -23.26
N SER A 107 -0.20 3.42 -21.92
CA SER A 107 -0.66 4.51 -21.07
C SER A 107 0.23 4.71 -19.85
N ILE A 108 0.35 5.94 -19.38
CA ILE A 108 1.04 6.33 -18.15
C ILE A 108 0.12 7.23 -17.32
N ILE A 109 -0.28 6.76 -16.15
CA ILE A 109 -1.15 7.51 -15.23
C ILE A 109 -0.37 7.91 -13.98
N ALA A 110 -0.31 9.20 -13.70
CA ALA A 110 0.22 9.75 -12.46
C ALA A 110 -0.93 10.14 -11.52
N LEU A 111 -1.14 9.36 -10.45
CA LEU A 111 -2.14 9.63 -9.43
C LEU A 111 -1.53 10.34 -8.23
N ARG A 112 -2.11 11.48 -7.81
CA ARG A 112 -1.72 12.19 -6.59
C ARG A 112 -2.88 12.37 -5.62
N ARG A 113 -2.56 12.58 -4.33
CA ARG A 113 -3.53 12.86 -3.25
C ARG A 113 -4.67 11.83 -3.14
N SER A 114 -4.39 10.55 -3.39
CA SER A 114 -5.30 9.46 -3.05
C SER A 114 -5.25 9.16 -1.54
N GLY A 115 -6.31 8.54 -1.02
CA GLY A 115 -6.25 7.79 0.23
C GLY A 115 -5.37 6.54 0.11
N HIS A 116 -5.41 5.68 1.12
CA HIS A 116 -4.63 4.44 1.09
C HIS A 116 -5.20 3.44 0.06
N LEU A 117 -4.40 3.12 -0.95
CA LEU A 117 -4.75 2.26 -2.08
C LEU A 117 -4.94 0.77 -1.72
N GLY A 118 -4.65 0.34 -0.50
CA GLY A 118 -4.81 -1.07 -0.13
C GLY A 118 -3.72 -1.96 -0.75
N ARG A 119 -4.11 -3.14 -1.25
CA ARG A 119 -3.20 -4.08 -1.94
C ARG A 119 -3.03 -3.60 -3.37
N ILE A 120 -1.78 -3.35 -3.80
CA ILE A 120 -1.54 -2.80 -5.13
C ILE A 120 -1.74 -3.87 -6.21
N GLY A 121 -1.57 -5.15 -5.87
CA GLY A 121 -1.92 -6.29 -6.72
C GLY A 121 -3.35 -6.25 -7.28
N ASP A 122 -4.34 -5.71 -6.55
CA ASP A 122 -5.72 -5.55 -7.07
C ASP A 122 -5.73 -4.76 -8.40
N TRP A 123 -4.88 -3.73 -8.48
CA TRP A 123 -4.78 -2.82 -9.64
C TRP A 123 -4.05 -3.46 -10.82
N ALA A 124 -3.07 -4.31 -10.53
CA ALA A 124 -2.37 -5.07 -11.56
C ALA A 124 -3.28 -6.17 -12.15
N GLU A 125 -4.08 -6.82 -11.31
CA GLU A 125 -5.09 -7.81 -11.72
C GLU A 125 -6.11 -7.18 -12.67
N MET A 126 -6.62 -5.97 -12.38
CA MET A 126 -7.54 -5.26 -13.29
C MET A 126 -6.95 -5.07 -14.70
N ALA A 127 -5.67 -4.73 -14.82
CA ALA A 127 -5.03 -4.54 -16.13
C ALA A 127 -4.79 -5.88 -16.84
N VAL A 128 -4.38 -6.90 -16.09
CA VAL A 128 -4.13 -8.25 -16.59
C VAL A 128 -5.42 -8.90 -17.11
N GLU A 129 -6.57 -8.67 -16.46
CA GLU A 129 -7.88 -9.13 -16.93
C GLU A 129 -8.24 -8.58 -18.31
N GLN A 130 -7.64 -7.46 -18.72
CA GLN A 130 -7.80 -6.85 -20.05
C GLN A 130 -6.67 -7.24 -21.02
N GLY A 131 -5.83 -8.22 -20.66
CA GLY A 131 -4.69 -8.65 -21.49
C GLY A 131 -3.54 -7.64 -21.51
N LEU A 132 -3.45 -6.74 -20.53
CA LEU A 132 -2.41 -5.70 -20.46
C LEU A 132 -1.34 -6.01 -19.41
N ILE A 133 -0.08 -5.72 -19.76
CA ILE A 133 1.00 -5.61 -18.79
C ILE A 133 0.83 -4.30 -18.02
N SER A 134 1.04 -4.33 -16.70
CA SER A 134 1.04 -3.11 -15.87
C SER A 134 2.19 -3.07 -14.87
N ILE A 135 2.69 -1.87 -14.60
CA ILE A 135 3.75 -1.61 -13.62
C ILE A 135 3.31 -0.44 -12.75
N HIS A 136 3.35 -0.64 -11.43
CA HIS A 136 2.86 0.34 -10.45
C HIS A 136 3.98 0.70 -9.49
N PHE A 137 4.26 2.01 -9.39
CA PHE A 137 5.19 2.57 -8.40
C PHE A 137 4.39 3.42 -7.41
N VAL A 138 4.44 3.07 -6.13
CA VAL A 138 3.61 3.72 -5.12
C VAL A 138 4.48 4.27 -4.01
N ASN A 139 4.13 5.46 -3.51
CA ASN A 139 4.69 6.01 -2.28
C ASN A 139 3.58 6.22 -1.23
N VAL A 140 3.97 6.45 0.02
CA VAL A 140 3.01 6.78 1.09
C VAL A 140 3.43 8.09 1.74
N ALA A 141 2.73 9.16 1.40
CA ALA A 141 2.98 10.49 1.94
C ALA A 141 2.94 10.47 3.49
N GLY A 142 3.96 11.05 4.12
CA GLY A 142 4.08 11.15 5.58
C GLY A 142 4.48 9.86 6.32
N SER A 143 4.64 8.72 5.64
CA SER A 143 5.03 7.46 6.29
C SER A 143 6.55 7.25 6.24
N LEU A 144 7.29 7.94 7.10
CA LEU A 144 8.75 7.78 7.23
C LEU A 144 9.07 6.58 8.14
N LEU A 145 9.46 5.45 7.54
CA LEU A 145 9.72 4.19 8.25
C LEU A 145 11.05 3.53 7.87
N VAL A 146 11.51 3.75 6.64
CA VAL A 146 12.63 3.06 6.02
C VAL A 146 13.85 3.98 5.99
N ALA A 147 15.02 3.47 6.34
CA ALA A 147 16.29 4.17 6.17
C ALA A 147 16.80 4.00 4.73
N PRO A 148 17.34 5.07 4.11
CA PRO A 148 18.10 4.92 2.87
C PRO A 148 19.35 4.09 3.15
N PHE A 149 19.88 3.45 2.11
CA PHE A 149 21.12 2.68 2.24
C PHE A 149 22.23 3.54 2.86
N GLY A 150 22.96 2.97 3.84
CA GLY A 150 23.98 3.68 4.63
C GLY A 150 23.45 4.65 5.69
N GLY A 151 22.13 4.85 5.79
CA GLY A 151 21.50 5.71 6.78
C GLY A 151 20.96 4.95 8.00
N THR A 152 20.74 5.68 9.09
CA THR A 152 20.11 5.15 10.32
C THR A 152 18.76 5.79 10.63
N SER A 153 18.44 6.88 9.92
CA SER A 153 17.22 7.66 10.11
C SER A 153 16.13 7.24 9.13
N ARG A 154 14.89 7.23 9.61
CA ARG A 154 13.69 7.00 8.79
C ARG A 154 13.50 8.16 7.81
N ARG A 155 13.64 7.91 6.50
CA ARG A 155 13.49 8.93 5.44
C ARG A 155 12.56 8.53 4.30
N MET A 156 12.21 7.25 4.19
CA MET A 156 11.37 6.72 3.11
C MET A 156 10.20 5.91 3.66
N SER A 157 9.21 5.67 2.81
CA SER A 157 8.14 4.69 3.07
C SER A 157 8.54 3.31 2.53
N THR A 158 7.69 2.32 2.74
CA THR A 158 7.82 0.95 2.22
C THR A 158 7.61 0.85 0.70
N ASN A 159 7.25 1.97 0.05
CA ASN A 159 7.13 2.19 -1.40
C ASN A 159 6.98 0.90 -2.23
N PRO A 160 5.78 0.31 -2.31
CA PRO A 160 5.63 -0.95 -3.02
C PRO A 160 5.78 -0.78 -4.53
N VAL A 161 6.24 -1.86 -5.16
CA VAL A 161 6.32 -2.03 -6.60
C VAL A 161 5.48 -3.24 -6.96
N THR A 162 4.64 -3.07 -7.97
CA THR A 162 3.77 -4.14 -8.46
C THR A 162 3.89 -4.27 -9.96
N ILE A 163 3.99 -5.50 -10.46
CA ILE A 163 4.04 -5.84 -11.88
C ILE A 163 3.00 -6.92 -12.15
N GLY A 164 2.13 -6.70 -13.13
CA GLY A 164 1.20 -7.68 -13.64
C GLY A 164 1.51 -8.02 -15.09
N VAL A 165 1.61 -9.32 -15.41
CA VAL A 165 1.84 -9.81 -16.78
C VAL A 165 0.80 -10.90 -17.09
N PRO A 166 -0.06 -10.71 -18.09
CA PRO A 166 -0.96 -11.74 -18.56
C PRO A 166 -0.17 -12.83 -19.30
N LEU A 167 -0.58 -14.08 -19.15
CA LEU A 167 -0.04 -15.24 -19.85
C LEU A 167 -1.20 -15.93 -20.58
N GLU A 168 -0.96 -16.42 -21.81
CA GLU A 168 -2.02 -16.93 -22.68
C GLU A 168 -2.65 -18.23 -22.14
N ASP A 169 -1.81 -19.17 -21.70
CA ASP A 169 -2.24 -20.51 -21.25
C ASP A 169 -2.01 -20.77 -19.74
N ASP A 170 -1.54 -19.75 -19.00
CA ASP A 170 -1.15 -19.87 -17.59
C ASP A 170 -1.82 -18.79 -16.72
N PRO A 171 -1.95 -19.02 -15.40
CA PRO A 171 -2.33 -17.97 -14.47
C PRO A 171 -1.38 -16.77 -14.60
N PRO A 172 -1.89 -15.53 -14.52
CA PRO A 172 -1.05 -14.37 -14.71
C PRO A 172 0.03 -14.23 -13.64
N LEU A 173 1.16 -13.66 -14.04
CA LEU A 173 2.22 -13.32 -13.09
C LEU A 173 1.89 -12.00 -12.42
N ILE A 174 1.69 -12.03 -11.10
CA ILE A 174 1.55 -10.85 -10.25
C ILE A 174 2.70 -10.81 -9.25
N LEU A 175 3.63 -9.86 -9.43
CA LEU A 175 4.65 -9.53 -8.45
C LEU A 175 4.15 -8.33 -7.65
N ASP A 176 3.85 -8.48 -6.35
CA ASP A 176 3.39 -7.39 -5.48
C ASP A 176 4.18 -7.39 -4.17
N PHE A 177 5.06 -6.39 -3.97
CA PHE A 177 5.93 -6.35 -2.79
C PHE A 177 6.29 -4.93 -2.35
N ALA A 178 6.54 -4.78 -1.05
CA ALA A 178 7.16 -3.58 -0.50
C ALA A 178 8.66 -3.57 -0.79
N THR A 179 9.25 -2.41 -1.04
CA THR A 179 10.72 -2.25 -1.17
C THR A 179 11.45 -2.30 0.19
N ALA A 180 10.69 -2.32 1.29
CA ALA A 180 11.18 -2.53 2.64
C ALA A 180 11.33 -4.02 2.97
N ARG A 181 12.41 -4.37 3.69
CA ARG A 181 12.74 -5.75 4.05
C ARG A 181 11.69 -6.44 4.93
N VAL A 182 10.96 -5.65 5.71
CA VAL A 182 9.78 -6.12 6.45
C VAL A 182 8.61 -5.15 6.30
N PRO A 183 7.37 -5.66 6.20
CA PRO A 183 6.20 -4.83 6.17
C PRO A 183 5.96 -4.16 7.54
N LYS A 184 5.42 -2.93 7.52
CA LYS A 184 5.06 -2.16 8.72
C LYS A 184 4.22 -2.95 9.73
N GLY A 185 3.31 -3.79 9.23
CA GLY A 185 2.41 -4.61 10.07
C GLY A 185 3.18 -5.55 10.99
N LYS A 186 4.20 -6.26 10.48
CA LYS A 186 5.05 -7.14 11.29
C LYS A 186 5.79 -6.35 12.37
N GLY A 187 6.31 -5.17 12.03
CA GLY A 187 6.96 -4.29 13.01
C GLY A 187 6.02 -3.80 14.12
N LEU A 188 4.76 -3.55 13.82
CA LEU A 188 3.76 -3.16 14.83
C LEU A 188 3.44 -4.32 15.77
N VAL A 189 3.25 -5.53 15.23
CA VAL A 189 3.00 -6.75 16.02
C VAL A 189 4.17 -7.04 16.96
N ALA A 190 5.40 -7.01 16.44
CA ALA A 190 6.60 -7.19 17.23
C ALA A 190 6.74 -6.13 18.35
N ALA A 191 6.35 -4.87 18.08
CA ALA A 191 6.38 -3.80 19.07
C ALA A 191 5.35 -3.97 20.21
N THR A 192 4.26 -4.70 19.96
CA THR A 192 3.18 -4.95 20.94
C THR A 192 3.30 -6.32 21.62
N GLY A 193 4.49 -6.92 21.65
CA GLY A 193 4.75 -8.20 22.33
C GLY A 193 4.71 -9.43 21.44
N GLY A 194 4.67 -9.26 20.11
CA GLY A 194 4.88 -10.35 19.16
C GLY A 194 6.35 -10.78 19.07
N ALA A 195 6.61 -11.81 18.26
CA ALA A 195 7.96 -12.30 18.01
C ALA A 195 8.86 -11.20 17.40
N PRO A 196 10.19 -11.22 17.68
CA PRO A 196 11.15 -10.32 17.04
C PRO A 196 11.09 -10.40 15.51
N LEU A 197 11.54 -9.33 14.85
CA LEU A 197 11.66 -9.34 13.40
C LEU A 197 12.82 -10.24 12.94
N PRO A 198 12.86 -10.66 11.66
CA PRO A 198 14.02 -11.34 11.11
C PRO A 198 15.30 -10.50 11.30
N GLU A 199 16.44 -11.15 11.45
CA GLU A 199 17.73 -10.45 11.47
C GLU A 199 17.94 -9.62 10.19
N GLY A 200 18.68 -8.52 10.32
CA GLY A 200 18.90 -7.57 9.22
C GLY A 200 17.66 -6.76 8.82
N SER A 201 16.57 -6.79 9.59
CA SER A 201 15.34 -6.05 9.24
C SER A 201 15.35 -4.58 9.67
N LEU A 202 16.05 -4.25 10.76
CA LEU A 202 16.08 -2.91 11.33
C LEU A 202 17.51 -2.43 11.60
N VAL A 203 17.65 -1.10 11.65
CA VAL A 203 18.83 -0.39 12.13
C VAL A 203 18.43 0.58 13.24
N SER A 204 19.15 0.58 14.35
CA SER A 204 18.96 1.53 15.45
C SER A 204 19.52 2.92 15.11
N GLY A 205 19.22 3.91 15.96
CA GLY A 205 19.73 5.28 15.78
C GLY A 205 21.27 5.38 15.81
N ASP A 206 21.93 4.49 16.56
CA ASP A 206 23.40 4.36 16.63
C ASP A 206 23.98 3.46 15.52
N GLY A 207 23.17 3.04 14.55
CA GLY A 207 23.62 2.31 13.37
C GLY A 207 23.86 0.81 13.59
N LYS A 208 23.39 0.25 14.70
CA LYS A 208 23.52 -1.19 14.98
C LYS A 208 22.32 -1.95 14.39
N PRO A 209 22.55 -3.13 13.78
CA PRO A 209 21.47 -4.02 13.42
C PRO A 209 20.64 -4.41 14.65
N THR A 210 19.33 -4.46 14.49
CA THR A 210 18.42 -4.93 15.54
C THR A 210 17.22 -5.65 14.92
N ASN A 211 16.58 -6.50 15.70
CA ASN A 211 15.29 -7.11 15.38
C ASN A 211 14.16 -6.64 16.32
N ASP A 212 14.48 -5.77 17.28
CA ASP A 212 13.52 -5.17 18.20
C ASP A 212 13.02 -3.82 17.64
N PRO A 213 11.73 -3.67 17.33
CA PRO A 213 11.18 -2.41 16.83
C PRO A 213 10.94 -1.37 17.94
N ARG A 214 11.13 -1.71 19.22
CA ARG A 214 10.93 -0.80 20.35
C ARG A 214 12.07 0.22 20.45
N PRO A 215 11.81 1.43 20.95
CA PRO A 215 12.87 2.38 21.23
C PRO A 215 13.81 1.80 22.32
N PRO A 216 15.14 2.01 22.22
CA PRO A 216 16.05 1.60 23.26
C PRO A 216 15.73 2.34 24.57
N GLN A 217 15.85 1.63 25.70
CA GLN A 217 15.38 2.09 27.03
C GLN A 217 15.99 3.43 27.49
N MET A 218 17.09 3.90 26.88
CA MET A 218 17.77 5.16 27.21
C MET A 218 17.59 6.30 26.20
N ALA A 219 16.90 6.09 25.07
CA ALA A 219 16.75 7.12 24.03
C ALA A 219 15.27 7.39 23.74
N THR A 220 14.80 8.54 24.22
CA THR A 220 13.41 9.00 24.10
C THR A 220 12.99 9.34 22.65
N TRP A 221 13.91 9.32 21.67
CA TRP A 221 13.66 9.91 20.33
C TRP A 221 14.05 9.09 19.10
N THR A 222 14.69 7.92 19.21
CA THR A 222 15.12 7.16 18.01
C THR A 222 14.54 5.74 17.99
N ARG A 223 13.34 5.61 17.44
CA ARG A 223 12.83 4.28 17.06
C ARG A 223 13.65 3.72 15.89
N PRO A 224 14.00 2.42 15.89
CA PRO A 224 14.74 1.80 14.78
C PRO A 224 14.07 2.00 13.43
N ALA A 225 14.87 2.17 12.37
CA ALA A 225 14.39 2.28 11.00
C ALA A 225 14.38 0.91 10.31
N ILE A 226 13.44 0.69 9.39
CA ILE A 226 13.40 -0.52 8.56
C ILE A 226 14.46 -0.40 7.46
N LEU A 227 15.15 -1.49 7.13
CA LEU A 227 16.09 -1.55 6.02
C LEU A 227 15.40 -1.86 4.69
N LEU A 228 16.00 -1.44 3.59
CA LEU A 228 15.57 -1.81 2.23
C LEU A 228 15.83 -3.29 1.95
N ILE A 229 15.11 -3.87 0.99
CA ILE A 229 15.48 -5.16 0.40
C ILE A 229 16.80 -4.99 -0.36
N GLY A 230 17.72 -5.93 -0.18
CA GLY A 230 19.04 -5.91 -0.82
C GLY A 230 20.08 -6.70 -0.01
N PRO A 231 21.29 -6.91 -0.57
CA PRO A 231 22.35 -7.64 0.13
C PRO A 231 22.73 -6.97 1.44
N GLU A 232 23.09 -7.79 2.44
CA GLU A 232 23.75 -7.30 3.65
C GLU A 232 25.20 -7.01 3.33
N THR A 233 25.50 -5.78 2.92
CA THR A 233 26.88 -5.36 2.76
C THR A 233 27.05 -3.92 3.20
N GLY A 234 27.71 -3.79 4.35
CA GLY A 234 28.46 -2.60 4.71
C GLY A 234 27.83 -1.78 5.83
N ARG A 235 28.49 -1.82 6.99
CA ARG A 235 28.39 -0.71 7.94
C ARG A 235 28.71 0.59 7.19
N PRO A 236 28.20 1.75 7.62
CA PRO A 236 28.79 3.03 7.23
C PRO A 236 30.29 2.99 7.57
N GLY A 237 31.15 2.73 6.57
CA GLY A 237 32.61 2.59 6.76
C GLY A 237 33.30 1.35 6.14
N ASP A 238 32.57 0.34 5.65
CA ASP A 238 33.19 -0.88 5.06
C ASP A 238 33.60 -0.74 3.57
N HIS A 239 33.56 0.48 3.03
CA HIS A 239 34.17 0.82 1.75
C HIS A 239 35.35 1.75 1.98
N ARG A 240 36.45 1.20 2.48
CA ARG A 240 37.80 1.74 2.33
C ARG A 240 38.73 0.64 1.85
#